data_AF-A0A926EEJ1-F1
#
_entry.id   AF-A0A926EEJ1-F1
#
_cell.length_a   1.000
_cell.length_b   1.000
_cell.length_c   1.000
_cell.angle_alpha   90.00
_cell.angle_beta   90.00
_cell.angle_gamma   90.00
#
_symmetry.space_group_name_H-M   'P 1'
#
loop_
_entity.id
_entity.type
_entity.pdbx_description
1 polymer ?
#
loop_
_entity_poly.entity_id
_entity_poly.type
_entity_poly.pdbx_seq_one_letter_code
_entity_poly.pdbx_strand_id
1 'polypeptide(L)'
;MKTLKYCPQLNAFTGSITASLLMCQLEYWFNHTNGEAFYKFLEPCQDEHYHIGDSWIEEMGFTKTEFRTAFKHIGKIYKSKTEFLKSKDKFCGKLYLSYYDRIKKLTYYLRNNDEASSLLRNLEDRLPYSLDYTSSTDYTPESCRQTLQTSSASANPQTMHTPHTSEPDYPQILHLFHTNCPSLAQVSYLSHKCQKLLASLCDQIREKGLDLFITLEQGFKMVEQSDFLCGRGKFHKWRALFSWIIRPDKFFTILEGAYLPFQQPPALTSSPTPYVSPSAPSLTMQQPSSKPPHKFMRMYTHNFDIQELEANESAYLDAHYGPL
;
A
#
# COMPACT_ATOMS: atom_id res chain seq x y z
N MET A 1 -9.53 3.22 -10.82
CA MET A 1 -9.12 1.84 -11.17
C MET A 1 -8.54 1.20 -9.91
N LYS A 2 -9.09 0.06 -9.44
CA LYS A 2 -8.49 -0.69 -8.33
C LYS A 2 -7.29 -1.46 -8.88
N THR A 3 -6.13 -1.38 -8.23
CA THR A 3 -4.90 -2.06 -8.69
C THR A 3 -4.57 -3.19 -7.72
N LEU A 4 -4.62 -4.43 -8.21
CA LEU A 4 -4.17 -5.61 -7.47
C LEU A 4 -2.71 -5.90 -7.82
N LYS A 5 -1.87 -6.11 -6.80
CA LYS A 5 -0.47 -6.50 -6.99
C LYS A 5 -0.37 -8.01 -7.05
N TYR A 6 0.11 -8.51 -8.18
CA TYR A 6 0.33 -9.92 -8.39
C TYR A 6 1.75 -10.32 -7.92
N CYS A 7 1.83 -11.43 -7.18
CA CYS A 7 3.08 -12.04 -6.72
C CYS A 7 3.25 -13.42 -7.40
N PRO A 8 4.04 -13.52 -8.49
CA PRO A 8 4.22 -14.77 -9.24
C PRO A 8 4.78 -15.93 -8.43
N GLN A 9 5.55 -15.64 -7.37
CA GLN A 9 6.23 -16.63 -6.54
C GLN A 9 5.23 -17.47 -5.73
N LEU A 10 4.05 -16.93 -5.45
CA LEU A 10 2.96 -17.67 -4.83
C LEU A 10 2.53 -18.87 -5.68
N ASN A 11 2.73 -18.85 -7.00
CA ASN A 11 2.35 -19.97 -7.88
C ASN A 11 3.02 -21.27 -7.50
N ALA A 12 4.25 -21.22 -6.97
CA ALA A 12 4.95 -22.43 -6.53
C ALA A 12 4.23 -23.12 -5.37
N PHE A 13 3.51 -22.35 -4.54
CA PHE A 13 2.74 -22.86 -3.42
C PHE A 13 1.28 -23.13 -3.78
N THR A 14 0.62 -22.16 -4.41
CA THR A 14 -0.80 -22.24 -4.75
C THR A 14 -1.06 -23.19 -5.91
N GLY A 15 -0.06 -23.43 -6.78
CA GLY A 15 -0.18 -24.22 -8.00
C GLY A 15 -1.11 -23.61 -9.06
N SER A 16 -1.55 -22.37 -8.88
CA SER A 16 -2.46 -21.70 -9.81
C SER A 16 -2.35 -20.18 -9.73
N ILE A 17 -2.31 -19.52 -10.88
CA ILE A 17 -2.29 -18.05 -10.98
C ILE A 17 -3.53 -17.44 -10.32
N THR A 18 -4.72 -18.01 -10.57
CA THR A 18 -5.97 -17.49 -9.99
C THR A 18 -6.01 -17.66 -8.48
N ALA A 19 -5.42 -18.74 -7.96
CA ALA A 19 -5.27 -18.96 -6.52
C ALA A 19 -4.27 -17.97 -5.89
N SER A 20 -3.17 -17.66 -6.58
CA SER A 20 -2.21 -16.63 -6.13
C SER A 20 -2.82 -15.23 -6.11
N LEU A 21 -3.60 -14.86 -7.14
CA LEU A 21 -4.31 -13.59 -7.17
C LEU A 21 -5.33 -13.48 -6.04
N LEU A 22 -6.11 -14.54 -5.82
CA LEU A 22 -7.06 -14.60 -4.70
C LEU A 22 -6.35 -14.51 -3.35
N MET A 23 -5.21 -15.18 -3.20
CA MET A 23 -4.40 -15.12 -1.99
C MET A 23 -3.89 -13.70 -1.71
N CYS A 24 -3.38 -12.98 -2.72
CA CYS A 24 -3.01 -11.57 -2.56
C CYS A 24 -4.19 -10.73 -2.05
N GLN A 25 -5.39 -10.96 -2.59
CA GLN A 25 -6.56 -10.20 -2.19
C GLN A 25 -7.07 -10.58 -0.79
N LEU A 26 -6.99 -11.86 -0.41
CA LEU A 26 -7.29 -12.30 0.95
C LEU A 26 -6.34 -11.65 1.95
N GLU A 27 -5.03 -11.62 1.67
CA GLU A 27 -4.06 -10.94 2.54
C GLU A 27 -4.32 -9.44 2.65
N TYR A 28 -4.77 -8.78 1.58
CA TYR A 28 -5.25 -7.39 1.67
C TYR A 28 -6.36 -7.27 2.70
N TRP A 29 -7.41 -8.11 2.62
CA TRP A 29 -8.53 -8.04 3.56
C TRP A 29 -8.12 -8.37 4.99
N PHE A 30 -7.30 -9.41 5.19
CA PHE A 30 -6.79 -9.75 6.52
C PHE A 30 -5.87 -8.68 7.10
N ASN A 31 -5.09 -7.96 6.28
CA ASN A 31 -4.32 -6.82 6.76
C ASN A 31 -5.26 -5.68 7.23
N HIS A 32 -6.38 -5.45 6.55
CA HIS A 32 -7.36 -4.44 6.96
C HIS A 32 -8.13 -4.81 8.23
N THR A 33 -8.25 -6.10 8.53
CA THR A 33 -8.90 -6.61 9.74
C THR A 33 -7.91 -7.02 10.83
N ASN A 34 -6.62 -6.67 10.69
CA ASN A 34 -5.57 -7.08 11.62
C ASN A 34 -5.51 -8.60 11.88
N GLY A 35 -5.80 -9.40 10.86
CA GLY A 35 -5.81 -10.87 10.91
C GLY A 35 -7.09 -11.47 11.47
N GLU A 36 -8.09 -10.66 11.82
CA GLU A 36 -9.38 -11.13 12.30
C GLU A 36 -10.26 -11.68 11.18
N ALA A 37 -11.21 -12.53 11.57
CA ALA A 37 -12.18 -13.13 10.67
C ALA A 37 -13.11 -12.06 10.08
N PHE A 38 -13.44 -12.18 8.80
CA PHE A 38 -14.40 -11.29 8.14
C PHE A 38 -15.37 -12.09 7.27
N TYR A 39 -16.47 -11.47 6.89
CA TYR A 39 -17.39 -12.05 5.90
C TYR A 39 -17.33 -11.29 4.59
N LYS A 40 -17.65 -12.00 3.50
CA LYS A 40 -17.79 -11.37 2.18
C LYS A 40 -18.74 -12.17 1.29
N PHE A 41 -19.47 -11.46 0.44
CA PHE A 41 -20.37 -12.07 -0.53
C PHE A 41 -19.59 -12.74 -1.65
N LEU A 42 -20.06 -13.92 -2.08
CA LEU A 42 -19.44 -14.60 -3.22
C LEU A 42 -19.88 -13.97 -4.54
N GLU A 43 -21.18 -13.68 -4.66
CA GLU A 43 -21.83 -13.16 -5.86
C GLU A 43 -22.87 -12.09 -5.48
N PRO A 44 -23.31 -11.26 -6.43
CA PRO A 44 -24.40 -10.32 -6.22
C PRO A 44 -25.64 -11.00 -5.62
N CYS A 45 -26.20 -10.39 -4.58
CA CYS A 45 -27.37 -10.92 -3.89
C CYS A 45 -28.33 -9.83 -3.45
N GLN A 46 -29.54 -10.21 -3.04
CA GLN A 46 -30.57 -9.28 -2.57
C GLN A 46 -30.49 -9.03 -1.05
N ASP A 47 -29.29 -9.12 -0.47
CA ASP A 47 -29.10 -8.86 0.96
C ASP A 47 -29.10 -7.35 1.21
N GLU A 48 -29.64 -6.90 2.34
CA GLU A 48 -29.70 -5.48 2.70
C GLU A 48 -28.29 -4.87 2.85
N HIS A 49 -27.32 -5.68 3.28
CA HIS A 49 -25.94 -5.23 3.49
C HIS A 49 -25.08 -5.33 2.23
N TYR A 50 -25.63 -5.89 1.14
CA TYR A 50 -24.91 -6.05 -0.11
C TYR A 50 -25.00 -4.78 -0.98
N HIS A 51 -23.85 -4.29 -1.44
CA HIS A 51 -23.78 -3.25 -2.46
C HIS A 51 -23.04 -3.76 -3.70
N ILE A 52 -23.34 -3.16 -4.85
CA ILE A 52 -22.68 -3.49 -6.12
C ILE A 52 -21.17 -3.32 -5.97
N GLY A 53 -20.42 -4.39 -6.25
CA GLY A 53 -18.96 -4.45 -6.11
C GLY A 53 -18.46 -5.06 -4.79
N ASP A 54 -19.35 -5.41 -3.85
CA ASP A 54 -18.95 -6.04 -2.58
C ASP A 54 -18.66 -7.53 -2.74
N SER A 55 -19.14 -8.17 -3.82
CA SER A 55 -18.92 -9.59 -4.03
C SER A 55 -17.50 -9.89 -4.53
N TRP A 56 -17.00 -11.09 -4.21
CA TRP A 56 -15.71 -11.57 -4.70
C TRP A 56 -15.63 -11.57 -6.23
N ILE A 57 -16.70 -12.00 -6.92
CA ILE A 57 -16.69 -12.09 -8.39
C ILE A 57 -16.67 -10.72 -9.06
N GLU A 58 -17.33 -9.70 -8.48
CA GLU A 58 -17.26 -8.33 -9.00
C GLU A 58 -15.91 -7.68 -8.70
N GLU A 59 -15.37 -7.89 -7.50
CA GLU A 59 -14.10 -7.31 -7.08
C GLU A 59 -12.92 -7.87 -7.87
N MET A 60 -12.92 -9.19 -8.10
CA MET A 60 -11.82 -9.89 -8.77
C MET A 60 -12.03 -10.08 -10.28
N GLY A 61 -13.26 -9.90 -10.77
CA GLY A 61 -13.63 -10.25 -12.15
C GLY A 61 -13.61 -11.76 -12.43
N PHE A 62 -13.68 -12.60 -11.40
CA PHE A 62 -13.72 -14.06 -11.53
C PHE A 62 -15.14 -14.55 -11.78
N THR A 63 -15.29 -15.68 -12.45
CA THR A 63 -16.52 -16.47 -12.34
C THR A 63 -16.59 -17.15 -10.97
N LYS A 64 -17.81 -17.54 -10.57
CA LYS A 64 -18.04 -18.31 -9.34
C LYS A 64 -17.22 -19.59 -9.29
N THR A 65 -17.09 -20.29 -10.42
CA THR A 65 -16.33 -21.55 -10.52
C THR A 65 -14.83 -21.31 -10.37
N GLU A 66 -14.30 -20.25 -11.00
CA GLU A 66 -12.89 -19.88 -10.85
C GLU A 66 -12.56 -19.52 -9.40
N PHE A 67 -13.41 -18.73 -8.74
CA PHE A 67 -13.21 -18.42 -7.32
C PHE A 67 -13.18 -19.67 -6.46
N ARG A 68 -14.15 -20.58 -6.62
CA ARG A 68 -14.23 -21.81 -5.82
C ARG A 68 -13.03 -22.72 -6.07
N THR A 69 -12.59 -22.82 -7.31
CA THR A 69 -11.41 -23.61 -7.70
C THR A 69 -10.15 -22.99 -7.09
N ALA A 70 -9.95 -21.68 -7.27
CA ALA A 70 -8.84 -20.94 -6.69
C ALA A 70 -8.79 -21.09 -5.16
N PHE A 71 -9.92 -20.91 -4.47
CA PHE A 71 -9.98 -21.03 -3.02
C PHE A 71 -9.65 -22.45 -2.54
N LYS A 72 -10.07 -23.49 -3.26
CA LYS A 72 -9.77 -24.89 -2.90
C LYS A 72 -8.26 -25.19 -2.88
N HIS A 73 -7.47 -24.48 -3.67
CA HIS A 73 -6.01 -24.63 -3.66
C HIS A 73 -5.40 -24.13 -2.36
N ILE A 74 -5.89 -23.00 -1.83
CA ILE A 74 -5.27 -22.27 -0.72
C ILE A 74 -6.00 -22.42 0.62
N GLY A 75 -7.24 -22.91 0.61
CA GLY A 75 -8.11 -22.89 1.77
C GLY A 75 -9.03 -24.10 1.92
N LYS A 76 -9.45 -24.35 3.17
CA LYS A 76 -10.43 -25.37 3.55
C LYS A 76 -11.85 -24.78 3.55
N ILE A 77 -12.79 -25.44 2.89
CA ILE A 77 -14.20 -24.99 2.82
C ILE A 77 -15.05 -25.87 3.75
N TYR A 78 -15.80 -25.25 4.64
CA TYR A 78 -16.83 -25.87 5.47
C TYR A 78 -18.23 -25.45 4.98
N LYS A 79 -19.17 -26.41 4.94
CA LYS A 79 -20.53 -26.15 4.48
C LYS A 79 -21.39 -25.44 5.53
N SER A 80 -20.95 -25.43 6.78
CA SER A 80 -21.64 -24.73 7.87
C SER A 80 -20.69 -24.33 9.01
N LYS A 81 -21.09 -23.31 9.78
CA LYS A 81 -20.43 -22.93 11.04
C LYS A 81 -20.30 -24.10 12.02
N THR A 82 -21.32 -24.95 12.14
CA THR A 82 -21.30 -26.13 13.00
C THR A 82 -20.26 -27.16 12.56
N GLU A 83 -20.11 -27.39 11.25
CA GLU A 83 -19.09 -28.29 10.71
C GLU A 83 -17.68 -27.78 11.02
N PHE A 84 -17.47 -26.47 10.87
CA PHE A 84 -16.23 -25.80 11.25
C PHE A 84 -15.90 -25.98 12.74
N LEU A 85 -16.87 -25.72 13.64
CA LEU A 85 -16.66 -25.81 15.09
C LEU A 85 -16.37 -27.25 15.57
N LYS A 86 -16.92 -28.26 14.89
CA LYS A 86 -16.68 -29.68 15.20
C LYS A 86 -15.32 -30.19 14.72
N SER A 87 -14.67 -29.50 13.78
CA SER A 87 -13.41 -29.94 13.22
C SER A 87 -12.27 -29.79 14.24
N LYS A 88 -11.50 -30.87 14.45
CA LYS A 88 -10.30 -30.85 15.30
C LYS A 88 -9.16 -30.07 14.65
N ASP A 89 -8.90 -30.36 13.37
CA ASP A 89 -7.96 -29.60 12.55
C ASP A 89 -8.75 -28.67 11.63
N LYS A 90 -8.82 -27.40 12.03
CA LYS A 90 -9.62 -26.38 11.34
C LYS A 90 -9.11 -26.08 9.93
N PHE A 91 -7.79 -26.10 9.72
CA PHE A 91 -7.20 -25.66 8.46
C PHE A 91 -6.77 -26.80 7.55
N CYS A 92 -6.62 -28.04 8.05
CA CYS A 92 -6.27 -29.22 7.25
C CYS A 92 -5.00 -28.99 6.39
N GLY A 93 -3.99 -28.34 6.96
CA GLY A 93 -2.75 -27.97 6.26
C GLY A 93 -2.90 -26.86 5.20
N LYS A 94 -4.02 -26.13 5.19
CA LYS A 94 -4.24 -24.96 4.34
C LYS A 94 -3.97 -23.65 5.09
N LEU A 95 -3.80 -22.57 4.33
CA LEU A 95 -3.53 -21.24 4.91
C LEU A 95 -4.81 -20.52 5.33
N TYR A 96 -5.91 -20.81 4.64
CA TYR A 96 -7.19 -20.15 4.89
C TYR A 96 -8.28 -21.18 5.13
N LEU A 97 -9.39 -20.72 5.70
CA LEU A 97 -10.63 -21.47 5.66
C LEU A 97 -11.80 -20.55 5.42
N SER A 98 -12.89 -21.13 4.92
CA SER A 98 -14.19 -20.46 4.87
C SER A 98 -15.29 -21.35 5.44
N TYR A 99 -16.28 -20.74 6.05
CA TYR A 99 -17.52 -21.43 6.44
C TYR A 99 -18.73 -20.57 6.12
N TYR A 100 -19.84 -21.24 5.80
CA TYR A 100 -21.11 -20.57 5.60
C TYR A 100 -21.91 -20.51 6.91
N ASP A 101 -22.24 -19.32 7.37
CA ASP A 101 -23.18 -19.12 8.46
C ASP A 101 -24.60 -19.07 7.89
N ARG A 102 -25.39 -20.12 8.15
CA ARG A 102 -26.74 -20.24 7.60
C ARG A 102 -27.74 -19.28 8.26
N ILE A 103 -27.49 -18.87 9.50
CA ILE A 103 -28.38 -17.97 10.24
C ILE A 103 -28.20 -16.56 9.68
N LYS A 104 -26.94 -16.11 9.58
CA LYS A 104 -26.61 -14.81 9.02
C LYS A 104 -26.64 -14.77 7.49
N LYS A 105 -26.69 -15.93 6.83
CA LYS A 105 -26.58 -16.12 5.37
C LYS A 105 -25.27 -15.56 4.77
N LEU A 106 -24.20 -15.52 5.55
CA LEU A 106 -22.91 -14.94 5.18
C LEU A 106 -21.80 -16.00 5.13
N THR A 107 -20.82 -15.81 4.24
CA THR A 107 -19.61 -16.64 4.20
C THR A 107 -18.49 -15.93 4.92
N TYR A 108 -17.96 -16.57 5.97
CA TYR A 108 -16.83 -16.08 6.75
C TYR A 108 -15.52 -16.68 6.25
N TYR A 109 -14.45 -15.89 6.34
CA TYR A 109 -13.08 -16.24 5.97
C TYR A 109 -12.18 -16.06 7.19
N LEU A 110 -11.35 -17.07 7.45
CA LEU A 110 -10.37 -17.07 8.53
C LEU A 110 -8.99 -17.38 7.96
N ARG A 111 -7.98 -16.79 8.61
CA ARG A 111 -6.57 -16.95 8.27
C ARG A 111 -5.87 -17.80 9.31
N ASN A 112 -5.05 -18.75 8.87
CA ASN A 112 -4.10 -19.43 9.72
C ASN A 112 -2.90 -18.51 9.89
N ASN A 113 -2.91 -17.71 10.96
CA ASN A 113 -1.96 -16.61 11.10
C ASN A 113 -0.50 -17.08 11.13
N ASP A 114 -0.22 -18.20 11.80
CA ASP A 114 1.15 -18.69 11.93
C ASP A 114 1.68 -19.22 10.60
N GLU A 115 0.92 -20.11 9.95
CA GLU A 115 1.34 -20.72 8.67
C GLU A 115 1.40 -19.70 7.53
N ALA A 116 0.40 -18.82 7.42
CA ALA A 116 0.36 -17.82 6.36
C ALA A 116 1.49 -16.80 6.52
N SER A 117 1.75 -16.34 7.76
CA SER A 117 2.85 -15.39 8.02
C SER A 117 4.21 -16.04 7.82
N SER A 118 4.38 -17.30 8.23
CA SER A 118 5.61 -18.06 8.00
C SER A 118 5.89 -18.22 6.51
N LEU A 119 4.88 -18.57 5.72
CA LEU A 119 5.02 -18.70 4.28
C LEU A 119 5.35 -17.36 3.60
N LEU A 120 4.68 -16.27 3.98
CA LEU A 120 4.93 -14.96 3.39
C LEU A 120 6.34 -14.44 3.75
N ARG A 121 6.78 -14.63 5.00
CA ARG A 121 8.16 -14.32 5.41
C ARG A 121 9.18 -15.12 4.61
N ASN A 122 8.97 -16.44 4.48
CA ASN A 122 9.83 -17.30 3.66
C ASN A 122 9.88 -16.87 2.18
N LEU A 123 8.79 -16.31 1.66
CA LEU A 123 8.76 -15.76 0.30
C LEU A 123 9.50 -14.43 0.19
N GLU A 124 9.37 -13.55 1.18
CA GLU A 124 10.18 -12.34 1.29
C GLU A 124 11.67 -12.69 1.37
N ASP A 125 12.04 -13.74 2.13
CA ASP A 125 13.42 -14.21 2.28
C ASP A 125 13.97 -14.85 0.98
N ARG A 126 13.13 -15.57 0.23
CA ARG A 126 13.47 -16.11 -1.10
C ARG A 126 13.51 -15.06 -2.20
N LEU A 127 13.15 -13.82 -1.88
CA LEU A 127 13.14 -12.68 -2.76
C LEU A 127 14.23 -11.68 -2.35
N PRO A 128 15.47 -11.82 -2.85
CA PRO A 128 16.40 -10.68 -2.86
C PRO A 128 15.90 -9.53 -3.76
N TYR A 129 14.71 -9.66 -4.37
CA TYR A 129 14.17 -8.74 -5.37
C TYR A 129 12.81 -8.09 -5.00
N SER A 130 12.29 -8.23 -3.78
CA SER A 130 10.98 -7.63 -3.43
C SER A 130 10.93 -6.85 -2.11
N LEU A 131 12.07 -6.41 -1.57
CA LEU A 131 12.11 -5.56 -0.38
C LEU A 131 12.09 -4.04 -0.67
N ASP A 132 11.56 -3.63 -1.83
CA ASP A 132 11.43 -2.20 -2.19
C ASP A 132 9.99 -1.87 -2.62
N TYR A 133 9.01 -2.06 -1.73
CA TYR A 133 7.79 -1.27 -1.88
C TYR A 133 7.31 -0.55 -0.61
N THR A 134 7.36 -1.11 0.60
CA THR A 134 6.95 -0.32 1.78
C THR A 134 7.47 -0.91 3.10
N SER A 135 8.41 -0.20 3.75
CA SER A 135 8.64 -0.13 5.21
C SER A 135 9.00 -1.42 5.98
N SER A 136 10.25 -1.52 6.47
CA SER A 136 10.66 -1.29 7.89
C SER A 136 10.57 -2.57 8.75
N THR A 137 11.64 -3.21 9.21
CA THR A 137 12.59 -2.78 10.27
C THR A 137 13.70 -3.83 10.41
N ASP A 138 14.92 -3.37 10.73
CA ASP A 138 15.98 -4.02 11.51
C ASP A 138 16.22 -5.54 11.35
N TYR A 139 17.15 -5.93 10.47
CA TYR A 139 18.18 -6.94 10.82
C TYR A 139 19.33 -6.99 9.80
N THR A 140 20.55 -6.72 10.28
CA THR A 140 21.82 -7.09 9.65
C THR A 140 22.07 -8.59 9.83
N PRO A 141 22.65 -9.28 8.84
CA PRO A 141 23.72 -10.19 9.23
C PRO A 141 24.96 -10.02 8.36
N GLU A 142 26.06 -9.76 9.05
CA GLU A 142 27.43 -9.99 8.62
C GLU A 142 27.66 -11.48 8.30
N SER A 143 28.63 -11.73 7.42
CA SER A 143 29.14 -13.03 6.91
C SER A 143 28.57 -13.35 5.51
N CYS A 144 29.33 -13.35 4.43
CA CYS A 144 30.68 -13.87 4.31
C CYS A 144 31.65 -12.88 3.64
N ARG A 145 32.72 -12.57 4.38
CA ARG A 145 34.04 -12.36 3.77
C ARG A 145 34.52 -13.66 3.15
N GLN A 146 35.45 -13.51 2.21
CA GLN A 146 36.32 -14.50 1.54
C GLN A 146 35.90 -14.76 0.10
N THR A 147 36.74 -14.63 -0.92
CA THR A 147 38.16 -14.29 -1.07
C THR A 147 38.33 -14.06 -2.57
N LEU A 148 39.17 -13.13 -3.00
CA LEU A 148 40.11 -13.32 -4.13
C LEU A 148 41.08 -12.13 -4.11
N GLN A 149 42.22 -12.38 -3.48
CA GLN A 149 43.41 -11.57 -3.59
C GLN A 149 43.96 -11.66 -5.02
N THR A 150 44.22 -10.48 -5.58
CA THR A 150 45.55 -10.06 -6.03
C THR A 150 46.40 -11.10 -6.79
N SER A 151 46.57 -10.86 -8.08
CA SER A 151 47.85 -11.08 -8.74
C SER A 151 48.04 -10.05 -9.85
N SER A 152 48.97 -9.13 -9.57
CA SER A 152 49.58 -8.15 -10.46
C SER A 152 50.64 -8.80 -11.37
N ALA A 153 50.69 -8.42 -12.65
CA ALA A 153 51.93 -8.31 -13.43
C ALA A 153 51.72 -7.52 -14.74
N SER A 154 52.73 -6.72 -15.10
CA SER A 154 52.82 -5.70 -16.15
C SER A 154 52.77 -6.18 -17.62
N ALA A 155 52.29 -5.30 -18.52
CA ALA A 155 53.00 -4.84 -19.74
C ALA A 155 52.17 -3.77 -20.50
N ASN A 156 52.86 -2.71 -20.99
CA ASN A 156 52.36 -1.56 -21.79
C ASN A 156 52.56 -1.85 -23.32
N PRO A 157 52.23 -1.00 -24.32
CA PRO A 157 51.26 0.12 -24.44
C PRO A 157 50.35 0.05 -25.71
N GLN A 158 49.34 0.93 -25.74
CA GLN A 158 48.66 1.54 -26.91
C GLN A 158 47.84 0.66 -27.89
N THR A 159 46.51 0.79 -27.81
CA THR A 159 45.63 0.97 -28.98
C THR A 159 44.49 1.92 -28.64
N MET A 160 44.28 2.91 -29.53
CA MET A 160 43.26 3.97 -29.50
C MET A 160 41.84 3.44 -29.79
N HIS A 161 40.84 4.33 -29.53
CA HIS A 161 39.36 4.20 -29.64
C HIS A 161 38.71 3.82 -28.29
N THR A 162 37.82 4.58 -27.64
CA THR A 162 36.78 5.59 -28.00
C THR A 162 36.38 6.37 -26.71
N PRO A 163 35.57 7.45 -26.73
CA PRO A 163 35.46 8.37 -25.59
C PRO A 163 34.88 7.72 -24.34
N HIS A 164 35.64 7.76 -23.24
CA HIS A 164 35.16 7.41 -21.91
C HIS A 164 34.02 8.36 -21.52
N THR A 165 32.80 7.82 -21.43
CA THR A 165 31.70 8.46 -20.71
C THR A 165 32.16 8.64 -19.27
N SER A 166 32.45 9.88 -18.88
CA SER A 166 32.93 10.24 -17.55
C SER A 166 31.91 9.83 -16.50
N GLU A 167 32.26 8.84 -15.69
CA GLU A 167 31.49 8.39 -14.54
C GLU A 167 31.14 9.60 -13.64
N PRO A 168 29.90 9.72 -13.14
CA PRO A 168 29.51 10.86 -12.33
C PRO A 168 30.26 10.89 -10.99
N ASP A 169 30.71 12.07 -10.57
CA ASP A 169 31.39 12.27 -9.28
C ASP A 169 30.39 12.11 -8.11
N TYR A 170 30.27 10.87 -7.65
CA TYR A 170 29.35 10.48 -6.60
C TYR A 170 29.60 11.20 -5.26
N PRO A 171 30.85 11.34 -4.75
CA PRO A 171 31.13 12.15 -3.57
C PRO A 171 30.63 13.60 -3.69
N GLN A 172 30.86 14.25 -4.82
CA GLN A 172 30.45 15.64 -5.03
C GLN A 172 28.93 15.78 -5.04
N ILE A 173 28.21 14.85 -5.67
CA ILE A 173 26.74 14.86 -5.71
C ILE A 173 26.15 14.61 -4.31
N LEU A 174 26.75 13.71 -3.51
CA LEU A 174 26.32 13.50 -2.13
C LEU A 174 26.50 14.74 -1.28
N HIS A 175 27.67 15.39 -1.38
CA HIS A 175 27.93 16.65 -0.69
C HIS A 175 26.87 17.70 -1.05
N LEU A 176 26.51 17.80 -2.34
CA LEU A 176 25.47 18.69 -2.81
C LEU A 176 24.10 18.38 -2.20
N PHE A 177 23.72 17.10 -2.10
CA PHE A 177 22.48 16.69 -1.44
C PHE A 177 22.49 17.03 0.05
N HIS A 178 23.55 16.70 0.78
CA HIS A 178 23.64 16.97 2.23
C HIS A 178 23.62 18.45 2.55
N THR A 179 24.26 19.27 1.69
CA THR A 179 24.28 20.73 1.82
C THR A 179 22.90 21.34 1.59
N ASN A 180 22.16 20.85 0.58
CA ASN A 180 20.89 21.45 0.17
C ASN A 180 19.65 20.85 0.86
N CYS A 181 19.73 19.65 1.44
CA CYS A 181 18.61 18.95 2.08
C CYS A 181 18.87 18.59 3.56
N PRO A 182 19.16 19.57 4.44
CA PRO A 182 19.43 19.30 5.86
C PRO A 182 18.23 18.69 6.60
N SER A 183 17.00 18.89 6.11
CA SER A 183 15.79 18.33 6.74
C SER A 183 15.54 16.86 6.39
N LEU A 184 16.38 16.23 5.57
CA LEU A 184 16.29 14.82 5.21
C LEU A 184 17.36 13.96 5.88
N ALA A 185 17.20 12.63 5.80
CA ALA A 185 18.18 11.70 6.34
C ALA A 185 19.48 11.78 5.53
N GLN A 186 20.60 11.90 6.25
CA GLN A 186 21.94 11.89 5.66
C GLN A 186 22.25 10.51 5.06
N VAL A 187 22.97 10.51 3.94
CA VAL A 187 23.34 9.27 3.21
C VAL A 187 24.81 8.97 3.47
N SER A 188 25.08 7.91 4.23
CA SER A 188 26.45 7.51 4.59
C SER A 188 27.14 6.69 3.50
N TYR A 189 26.39 5.98 2.67
CA TYR A 189 26.92 5.19 1.57
C TYR A 189 25.94 5.14 0.39
N LEU A 190 26.48 5.06 -0.84
CA LEU A 190 25.70 4.81 -2.04
C LEU A 190 25.75 3.32 -2.37
N SER A 191 24.60 2.65 -2.36
CA SER A 191 24.51 1.29 -2.90
C SER A 191 24.70 1.30 -4.42
N HIS A 192 25.11 0.17 -5.00
CA HIS A 192 25.25 0.01 -6.46
C HIS A 192 23.95 0.35 -7.23
N LYS A 193 22.78 0.08 -6.64
CA LYS A 193 21.48 0.48 -7.19
C LYS A 193 21.29 2.01 -7.18
N CYS A 194 21.68 2.67 -6.09
CA CYS A 194 21.65 4.12 -5.97
C CYS A 194 22.59 4.79 -6.99
N GLN A 195 23.80 4.23 -7.16
CA GLN A 195 24.76 4.68 -8.17
C GLN A 195 24.22 4.53 -9.60
N LYS A 196 23.51 3.43 -9.90
CA LYS A 196 22.85 3.22 -11.20
C LYS A 196 21.71 4.21 -11.45
N LEU A 197 20.87 4.46 -10.45
CA LEU A 197 19.81 5.47 -10.55
C LEU A 197 20.39 6.86 -10.77
N LEU A 198 21.43 7.18 -10.02
CA LEU A 198 22.11 8.47 -10.13
C LEU A 198 22.80 8.62 -11.48
N ALA A 199 23.48 7.58 -11.97
CA ALA A 199 24.07 7.57 -13.31
C ALA A 199 22.99 7.79 -14.38
N SER A 200 21.87 7.07 -14.31
CA SER A 200 20.75 7.25 -15.23
C SER A 200 20.16 8.67 -15.18
N LEU A 201 20.06 9.26 -13.98
CA LEU A 201 19.64 10.66 -13.84
C LEU A 201 20.66 11.61 -14.48
N CYS A 202 21.96 11.42 -14.21
CA CYS A 202 23.01 12.24 -14.80
C CYS A 202 22.99 12.16 -16.33
N ASP A 203 22.78 10.97 -16.89
CA ASP A 203 22.67 10.75 -18.33
C ASP A 203 21.46 11.50 -18.91
N GLN A 204 20.29 11.39 -18.28
CA GLN A 204 19.09 12.12 -18.74
C GLN A 204 19.22 13.64 -18.63
N ILE A 205 19.91 14.15 -17.61
CA ILE A 205 20.18 15.59 -17.48
C ILE A 205 21.11 16.04 -18.63
N ARG A 206 22.15 15.26 -18.94
CA ARG A 206 23.06 15.53 -20.07
C ARG A 206 22.35 15.43 -21.41
N GLU A 207 21.50 14.43 -21.63
CA GLU A 207 20.69 14.27 -22.85
C GLU A 207 19.75 15.45 -23.09
N LYS A 208 19.24 16.08 -22.02
CA LYS A 208 18.43 17.30 -22.10
C LYS A 208 19.25 18.59 -22.31
N GLY A 209 20.57 18.49 -22.41
CA GLY A 209 21.46 19.63 -22.60
C GLY A 209 21.55 20.57 -21.39
N LEU A 210 21.22 20.06 -20.19
CA LEU A 210 21.24 20.83 -18.95
C LEU A 210 22.57 20.66 -18.22
N ASP A 211 23.00 21.69 -17.49
CA ASP A 211 24.18 21.58 -16.63
C ASP A 211 23.90 20.64 -15.45
N LEU A 212 24.77 19.63 -15.28
CA LEU A 212 24.54 18.55 -14.34
C LEU A 212 24.42 19.04 -12.89
N PHE A 213 25.40 19.81 -12.43
CA PHE A 213 25.48 20.19 -11.02
C PHE A 213 24.47 21.28 -10.68
N ILE A 214 24.24 22.23 -11.58
CA ILE A 214 23.22 23.28 -11.41
C ILE A 214 21.82 22.64 -11.33
N THR A 215 21.54 21.68 -12.20
CA THR A 215 20.23 20.99 -12.23
C THR A 215 20.02 20.14 -10.98
N LEU A 216 21.06 19.43 -10.53
CA LEU A 216 21.01 18.67 -9.28
C LEU A 216 20.80 19.57 -8.06
N GLU A 217 21.54 20.68 -7.97
CA GLU A 217 21.42 21.66 -6.90
C GLU A 217 20.00 22.23 -6.84
N GLN A 218 19.45 22.63 -7.99
CA GLN A 218 18.11 23.19 -8.07
C GLN A 218 17.05 22.17 -7.61
N GLY A 219 17.14 20.93 -8.05
CA GLY A 219 16.21 19.87 -7.62
C GLY A 219 16.28 19.65 -6.12
N PHE A 220 17.48 19.59 -5.52
CA PHE A 220 17.63 19.43 -4.08
C PHE A 220 17.09 20.63 -3.27
N LYS A 221 17.27 21.86 -3.75
CA LYS A 221 16.64 23.05 -3.14
C LYS A 221 15.11 22.94 -3.16
N MET A 222 14.52 22.48 -4.26
CA MET A 222 13.07 22.29 -4.36
C MET A 222 12.56 21.15 -3.47
N VAL A 223 13.36 20.11 -3.26
CA VAL A 223 13.05 19.06 -2.27
C VAL A 223 12.95 19.67 -0.87
N GLU A 224 13.97 20.43 -0.45
CA GLU A 224 14.01 21.02 0.88
C GLU A 224 12.88 22.03 1.10
N GLN A 225 12.45 22.75 0.07
CA GLN A 225 11.31 23.67 0.16
C GLN A 225 9.95 22.96 0.31
N SER A 226 9.87 21.65 0.02
CA SER A 226 8.61 20.92 0.05
C SER A 226 8.23 20.46 1.46
N ASP A 227 7.07 20.92 1.94
CA ASP A 227 6.49 20.39 3.19
C ASP A 227 6.15 18.90 3.08
N PHE A 228 5.75 18.44 1.89
CA PHE A 228 5.41 17.05 1.66
C PHE A 228 6.64 16.14 1.67
N LEU A 229 7.66 16.48 0.88
CA LEU A 229 8.86 15.64 0.74
C LEU A 229 9.69 15.65 2.03
N CYS A 230 9.67 16.74 2.80
CA CYS A 230 10.37 16.83 4.08
C CYS A 230 9.51 16.41 5.29
N GLY A 231 8.27 15.97 5.09
CA GLY A 231 7.41 15.49 6.18
C GLY A 231 7.00 16.55 7.19
N ARG A 232 6.93 17.82 6.79
CA ARG A 232 6.51 18.96 7.62
C ARG A 232 4.98 19.12 7.70
N GLY A 233 4.22 18.24 7.05
CA GLY A 233 2.76 18.27 7.03
C GLY A 233 2.12 18.00 8.39
N LYS A 234 0.97 18.63 8.67
CA LYS A 234 0.21 18.44 9.93
C LYS A 234 -0.36 17.03 10.09
N PHE A 235 -0.70 16.37 9.00
CA PHE A 235 -1.44 15.10 8.99
C PHE A 235 -0.62 13.88 8.52
N HIS A 236 0.59 14.08 7.97
CA HIS A 236 1.48 13.00 7.60
C HIS A 236 2.95 13.38 7.84
N LYS A 237 3.76 12.41 8.29
CA LYS A 237 5.19 12.61 8.61
C LYS A 237 6.12 11.91 7.61
N TRP A 238 5.62 11.55 6.44
CA TRP A 238 6.41 10.88 5.41
C TRP A 238 7.56 11.78 4.93
N ARG A 239 8.77 11.22 4.80
CA ARG A 239 9.97 11.91 4.33
C ARG A 239 10.54 11.17 3.13
N ALA A 240 10.90 11.90 2.08
CA ALA A 240 11.50 11.34 0.88
C ALA A 240 12.93 10.87 1.17
N LEU A 241 13.26 9.65 0.73
CA LEU A 241 14.62 9.13 0.78
C LEU A 241 15.43 9.63 -0.41
N PHE A 242 16.75 9.77 -0.26
CA PHE A 242 17.65 10.16 -1.35
C PHE A 242 17.46 9.29 -2.60
N SER A 243 17.37 7.97 -2.41
CA SER A 243 17.14 7.00 -3.50
C SER A 243 15.80 7.19 -4.22
N TRP A 244 14.80 7.78 -3.56
CA TRP A 244 13.51 8.12 -4.17
C TRP A 244 13.62 9.43 -4.97
N ILE A 245 14.32 10.43 -4.42
CA ILE A 245 14.52 11.75 -5.02
C ILE A 245 15.28 11.63 -6.35
N ILE A 246 16.39 10.89 -6.37
CA ILE A 246 17.26 10.77 -7.55
C ILE A 246 16.69 9.90 -8.66
N ARG A 247 15.48 9.35 -8.51
CA ARG A 247 14.84 8.63 -9.62
C ARG A 247 14.51 9.63 -10.72
N PRO A 248 14.87 9.38 -11.99
CA PRO A 248 14.63 10.35 -13.05
C PRO A 248 13.18 10.82 -13.14
N ASP A 249 12.23 9.88 -13.02
CA ASP A 249 10.79 10.18 -13.06
C ASP A 249 10.35 11.12 -11.92
N LYS A 250 10.96 11.03 -10.74
CA LYS A 250 10.64 11.89 -9.60
C LYS A 250 11.40 13.19 -9.61
N PHE A 251 12.68 13.13 -9.97
CA PHE A 251 13.56 14.29 -10.01
C PHE A 251 13.04 15.36 -10.97
N PHE A 252 12.60 14.98 -12.17
CA PHE A 252 12.03 15.95 -13.12
C PHE A 252 10.67 16.48 -12.66
N THR A 253 9.81 15.66 -12.06
CA THR A 253 8.55 16.14 -11.45
C THR A 253 8.78 17.11 -10.29
N ILE A 254 9.87 16.94 -9.53
CA ILE A 254 10.29 17.90 -8.51
C ILE A 254 10.69 19.22 -9.15
N LEU A 255 11.51 19.18 -10.21
CA LEU A 255 11.92 20.38 -10.95
C LEU A 255 10.73 21.13 -11.59
N GLU A 256 9.68 20.41 -11.97
CA GLU A 256 8.42 20.98 -12.48
C GLU A 256 7.59 21.69 -11.38
N GLY A 257 7.96 21.58 -10.11
CA GLY A 257 7.28 22.26 -9.00
C GLY A 257 6.03 21.55 -8.48
N ALA A 258 5.81 20.28 -8.85
CA ALA A 258 4.65 19.51 -8.40
C ALA A 258 4.57 19.31 -6.88
N TYR A 259 5.66 19.57 -6.16
CA TYR A 259 5.80 19.42 -4.71
C TYR A 259 6.03 20.73 -3.97
N LEU A 260 5.76 21.89 -4.60
CA LEU A 260 5.85 23.19 -3.92
C LEU A 260 4.95 23.23 -2.67
N PRO A 261 5.37 23.95 -1.61
CA PRO A 261 4.57 24.08 -0.39
C PRO A 261 3.18 24.66 -0.67
N PHE A 262 2.18 24.19 0.07
CA PHE A 262 0.80 24.63 -0.09
C PHE A 262 0.69 26.13 0.21
N GLN A 263 0.57 26.95 -0.84
CA GLN A 263 0.17 28.34 -0.67
C GLN A 263 -1.26 28.36 -0.15
N GLN A 264 -1.46 28.76 1.11
CA GLN A 264 -2.81 29.05 1.59
C GLN A 264 -3.36 30.23 0.78
N PRO A 265 -4.62 30.17 0.28
CA PRO A 265 -5.25 31.33 -0.30
C PRO A 265 -5.26 32.47 0.74
N PRO A 266 -4.97 33.72 0.35
CA PRO A 266 -5.02 34.84 1.28
C PRO A 266 -6.44 34.93 1.85
N ALA A 267 -6.53 34.96 3.19
CA ALA A 267 -7.80 35.03 3.90
C ALA A 267 -8.58 36.27 3.45
N LEU A 268 -9.70 36.08 2.75
CA LEU A 268 -10.62 37.17 2.41
C LEU A 268 -11.24 37.71 3.68
N THR A 269 -10.81 38.90 4.07
CA THR A 269 -11.41 39.75 5.08
C THR A 269 -12.87 40.04 4.77
N SER A 270 -13.76 39.67 5.68
CA SER A 270 -15.19 39.94 5.63
C SER A 270 -15.49 41.42 5.85
N SER A 271 -16.20 42.06 4.92
CA SER A 271 -16.98 43.27 5.17
C SER A 271 -18.40 43.09 4.59
N PRO A 272 -19.46 43.49 5.32
CA PRO A 272 -20.84 43.30 4.86
C PRO A 272 -21.34 44.56 4.15
N THR A 273 -21.87 44.42 2.95
CA THR A 273 -22.79 45.41 2.35
C THR A 273 -24.04 44.72 1.83
N PRO A 274 -25.25 45.27 2.08
CA PRO A 274 -26.50 44.65 1.71
C PRO A 274 -26.90 45.07 0.30
N TYR A 275 -27.01 44.12 -0.63
CA TYR A 275 -27.67 44.34 -1.91
C TYR A 275 -29.09 43.75 -1.87
N VAL A 276 -30.07 44.65 -1.97
CA VAL A 276 -31.48 44.38 -2.20
C VAL A 276 -31.72 44.35 -3.70
N SER A 277 -32.42 43.34 -4.21
CA SER A 277 -33.17 43.42 -5.47
C SER A 277 -34.19 42.28 -5.64
N PRO A 278 -35.23 42.49 -6.46
CA PRO A 278 -36.60 42.20 -6.06
C PRO A 278 -37.23 40.96 -6.71
N SER A 279 -38.39 40.63 -6.15
CA SER A 279 -39.34 39.56 -6.37
C SER A 279 -39.83 39.36 -7.81
N ALA A 280 -39.97 38.09 -8.22
CA ALA A 280 -40.96 37.60 -9.20
C ALA A 280 -41.15 36.07 -9.03
N PRO A 281 -42.31 35.50 -9.39
CA PRO A 281 -43.10 34.70 -8.44
C PRO A 281 -42.99 33.18 -8.56
N SER A 282 -43.44 32.56 -7.47
CA SER A 282 -43.47 31.14 -7.11
C SER A 282 -44.05 30.19 -8.16
N LEU A 283 -43.29 29.13 -8.45
CA LEU A 283 -43.83 27.81 -8.76
C LEU A 283 -43.42 26.86 -7.64
N THR A 284 -44.43 26.37 -6.93
CA THR A 284 -44.34 25.53 -5.75
C THR A 284 -43.83 24.13 -6.12
N MET A 285 -42.56 23.86 -5.88
CA MET A 285 -42.05 22.50 -5.68
C MET A 285 -41.53 22.42 -4.25
N GLN A 286 -42.21 21.61 -3.43
CA GLN A 286 -41.84 21.34 -2.05
C GLN A 286 -40.43 20.72 -2.01
N GLN A 287 -39.45 21.48 -1.54
CA GLN A 287 -38.18 20.95 -1.05
C GLN A 287 -38.42 20.28 0.31
N PRO A 288 -37.99 19.02 0.50
CA PRO A 288 -37.79 18.48 1.84
C PRO A 288 -36.59 19.16 2.51
N SER A 289 -36.77 19.43 3.79
CA SER A 289 -35.88 20.11 4.72
C SER A 289 -34.42 19.68 4.64
N SER A 290 -33.54 20.69 4.73
CA SER A 290 -32.12 20.53 4.99
C SER A 290 -31.89 19.82 6.32
N LYS A 291 -31.56 18.52 6.25
CA LYS A 291 -30.93 17.83 7.38
C LYS A 291 -29.48 18.30 7.50
N PRO A 292 -28.94 18.44 8.73
CA PRO A 292 -27.52 18.76 8.94
C PRO A 292 -26.66 17.70 8.24
N PRO A 293 -25.40 18.01 7.86
CA PRO A 293 -24.54 17.05 7.18
C PRO A 293 -24.46 15.81 8.05
N HIS A 294 -25.09 14.72 7.59
CA HIS A 294 -25.05 13.44 8.28
C HIS A 294 -23.59 13.05 8.37
N LYS A 295 -23.07 13.08 9.60
CA LYS A 295 -21.79 12.49 9.98
C LYS A 295 -21.77 11.10 9.36
N PHE A 296 -20.88 10.92 8.40
CA PHE A 296 -20.68 9.69 7.63
C PHE A 296 -20.50 8.54 8.63
N MET A 297 -21.53 7.71 8.83
CA MET A 297 -21.41 6.47 9.63
C MET A 297 -20.91 5.38 8.67
N ARG A 298 -19.59 5.13 8.67
CA ARG A 298 -19.03 3.95 7.99
C ARG A 298 -19.07 2.77 8.94
N MET A 299 -19.20 1.56 8.40
CA MET A 299 -19.10 0.29 9.14
C MET A 299 -17.87 0.22 10.08
N TYR A 300 -16.79 0.93 9.75
CA TYR A 300 -15.53 0.99 10.50
C TYR A 300 -15.46 2.04 11.64
N THR A 301 -16.54 2.78 11.93
CA THR A 301 -16.53 3.80 13.01
C THR A 301 -17.11 3.32 14.34
N HIS A 302 -17.51 2.05 14.43
CA HIS A 302 -17.99 1.48 15.67
C HIS A 302 -16.84 0.81 16.42
N ASN A 303 -16.48 1.38 17.57
CA ASN A 303 -15.81 0.62 18.61
C ASN A 303 -16.90 -0.26 19.25
N PHE A 304 -17.18 -1.42 18.66
CA PHE A 304 -18.13 -2.36 19.23
C PHE A 304 -17.47 -2.98 20.46
N ASP A 305 -17.94 -2.59 21.64
CA ASP A 305 -17.61 -3.33 22.86
C ASP A 305 -18.35 -4.66 22.79
N ILE A 306 -17.63 -5.69 22.32
CA ILE A 306 -18.16 -7.03 22.11
C ILE A 306 -18.72 -7.59 23.42
N GLN A 307 -18.13 -7.23 24.56
CA GLN A 307 -18.62 -7.72 25.86
C GLN A 307 -19.99 -7.14 26.22
N GLU A 308 -20.23 -5.86 25.91
CA GLU A 308 -21.53 -5.22 26.14
C GLU A 308 -22.61 -5.80 25.22
N LEU A 309 -22.26 -6.10 23.97
CA LEU A 309 -23.16 -6.73 23.00
C LEU A 309 -23.50 -8.18 23.35
N GLU A 310 -22.52 -8.97 23.80
CA GLU A 310 -22.73 -10.33 24.28
C GLU A 310 -23.58 -10.37 25.55
N ALA A 311 -23.41 -9.39 26.45
CA ALA A 311 -24.26 -9.25 27.64
C ALA A 311 -25.71 -8.92 27.27
N ASN A 312 -25.92 -8.02 26.31
CA ASN A 312 -27.26 -7.67 25.82
C ASN A 312 -27.94 -8.83 25.08
N GLU A 313 -27.18 -9.59 24.28
CA GLU A 313 -27.69 -10.79 23.60
C GLU A 313 -28.08 -11.87 24.62
N SER A 314 -27.24 -12.08 25.65
CA SER A 314 -27.53 -13.04 26.73
C SER A 314 -28.80 -12.65 27.50
N ALA A 315 -28.98 -11.37 27.83
CA ALA A 315 -30.18 -10.86 28.48
C ALA A 315 -31.43 -10.99 27.62
N TYR A 316 -31.32 -10.78 26.30
CA TYR A 316 -32.43 -10.97 25.37
C TYR A 316 -32.87 -12.44 25.28
N LEU A 317 -31.90 -13.35 25.19
CA LEU A 317 -32.16 -14.79 25.12
C LEU A 317 -32.81 -15.30 26.41
N ASP A 318 -32.32 -14.85 27.57
CA ASP A 318 -32.87 -15.20 28.87
C ASP A 318 -34.33 -14.70 29.02
N ALA A 319 -34.61 -13.47 28.56
CA ALA A 319 -35.95 -12.90 28.61
C ALA A 319 -36.98 -13.58 27.69
N HIS A 320 -36.55 -14.11 26.54
CA HIS A 320 -37.46 -14.67 25.52
C HIS A 320 -37.54 -16.19 25.54
N TYR A 321 -36.51 -16.86 26.02
CA TYR A 321 -36.40 -18.32 25.98
C TYR A 321 -36.12 -18.94 27.35
N GLY A 322 -35.96 -18.12 28.40
CA GLY A 322 -35.57 -18.56 29.75
C GLY A 322 -34.07 -18.85 29.84
N PRO A 323 -33.55 -19.05 31.06
CA PRO A 323 -32.12 -19.27 31.27
C PRO A 323 -31.72 -20.60 30.64
N LEU A 324 -30.69 -20.54 29.79
CA LEU A 324 -30.05 -21.71 29.16
C LEU A 324 -29.27 -22.55 30.17
#